data_AF-A0A2J8T5K8-F1
#
_entry.id   AF-A0A2J8T5K8-F1
#
_cell.length_a   1.000
_cell.length_b   1.000
_cell.length_c   1.000
_cell.angle_alpha   90.00
_cell.angle_beta   90.00
_cell.angle_gamma   90.00
#
_symmetry.space_group_name_H-M   'P 1'
#
loop_
_entity.id
_entity.type
_entity.pdbx_description
1 polymer ?
#
loop_
_entity_poly.entity_id
_entity_poly.type
_entity_poly.pdbx_seq_one_letter_code
_entity_poly.pdbx_strand_id
1 'polypeptide(L)'
;EVVDLGGLSILVSLLADCNDHQMGDQSSVQELVKQVLSTLRAIAGNDDVKDAIVRAGGTESIVAAMTQHLTSPQKQACMLIRNLVAHSQAFSKPILDLGAEALIMQARSAHRDCEDVAKAALRDLGCHVELRELWTGQRGNLAP
;
A
#
# COMPACT_ATOMS: atom_id res chain seq x y z
N GLU A 1 14.71 3.65 19.29
CA GLU A 1 13.50 2.97 18.80
C GLU A 1 12.87 3.87 17.73
N VAL A 2 12.74 3.44 16.47
CA VAL A 2 12.25 4.32 15.37
C VAL A 2 10.82 4.85 15.63
N VAL A 3 10.08 4.18 16.51
CA VAL A 3 8.72 4.55 16.94
C VAL A 3 8.73 5.69 17.99
N ASP A 4 9.78 5.81 18.81
CA ASP A 4 9.77 6.71 20.00
C ASP A 4 10.12 8.17 19.72
N LEU A 5 10.62 8.50 18.53
CA LEU A 5 11.07 9.87 18.22
C LEU A 5 10.06 10.70 17.42
N GLY A 6 8.83 10.22 17.23
CA GLY A 6 7.77 10.96 16.51
C GLY A 6 8.01 11.10 14.99
N GLY A 7 9.12 10.56 14.45
CA GLY A 7 9.40 10.60 13.01
C GLY A 7 8.32 9.91 12.18
N LEU A 8 7.73 8.83 12.69
CA LEU A 8 6.63 8.13 12.04
C LEU A 8 5.37 8.99 11.95
N SER A 9 4.97 9.63 13.04
CA SER A 9 3.78 10.49 13.05
C SER A 9 3.95 11.70 12.14
N ILE A 10 5.17 12.23 12.00
CA ILE A 10 5.48 13.29 11.04
C ILE A 10 5.26 12.79 9.60
N LEU A 11 5.72 11.58 9.26
CA LEU A 11 5.52 11.02 7.92
C LEU A 11 4.03 10.80 7.61
N VAL A 12 3.25 10.30 8.56
CA VAL A 12 1.80 10.10 8.39
C VAL A 12 1.06 11.44 8.28
N SER A 13 1.44 12.43 9.08
CA SER A 13 0.87 13.79 9.01
C SER A 13 1.20 14.47 7.69
N LEU A 14 2.45 14.35 7.22
CA LEU A 14 2.86 14.87 5.92
C LEU A 14 2.06 14.24 4.77
N LEU A 15 1.77 12.94 4.85
CA LEU A 15 0.92 12.27 3.87
C LEU A 15 -0.51 12.84 3.89
N ALA A 16 -1.07 13.10 5.07
CA ALA A 16 -2.38 13.74 5.21
C ALA A 16 -2.38 15.17 4.65
N ASP A 17 -1.38 15.98 4.98
CA ASP A 17 -1.26 17.36 4.51
C ASP A 17 -1.14 17.43 2.98
N CYS A 18 -0.38 16.51 2.38
CA CYS A 18 -0.28 16.38 0.92
C CYS A 18 -1.63 16.07 0.26
N ASN A 19 -2.51 15.35 0.97
CA ASN A 19 -3.84 15.03 0.46
C ASN A 19 -4.80 16.24 0.54
N ASP A 20 -4.62 17.14 1.50
CA ASP A 20 -5.51 18.29 1.69
C ASP A 20 -5.19 19.46 0.76
N HIS A 21 -3.97 19.53 0.22
CA HIS A 21 -3.52 20.66 -0.60
C HIS A 21 -3.89 20.50 -2.07
N GLN A 22 -4.94 21.21 -2.49
CA GLN A 22 -5.40 21.29 -3.88
C GLN A 22 -4.65 22.32 -4.76
N MET A 23 -3.51 22.87 -4.32
CA MET A 23 -2.97 24.15 -4.83
C MET A 23 -1.44 24.19 -5.06
N GLY A 24 -0.84 23.14 -5.64
CA GLY A 24 0.59 23.09 -5.94
C GLY A 24 0.94 22.37 -7.24
N ASP A 25 2.23 22.30 -7.59
CA ASP A 25 2.70 21.44 -8.69
C ASP A 25 2.40 19.97 -8.39
N GLN A 26 1.38 19.44 -9.07
CA GLN A 26 0.87 18.09 -8.88
C GLN A 26 1.94 17.02 -9.14
N SER A 27 2.97 17.32 -9.95
CA SER A 27 4.09 16.40 -10.17
C SER A 27 4.97 16.27 -8.93
N SER A 28 5.30 17.39 -8.30
CA SER A 28 6.13 17.42 -7.09
C SER A 28 5.41 16.78 -5.90
N VAL A 29 4.11 17.03 -5.73
CA VAL A 29 3.31 16.41 -4.66
C VAL A 29 3.25 14.89 -4.82
N GLN A 30 3.04 14.39 -6.04
CA GLN A 30 3.02 12.95 -6.30
C GLN A 30 4.34 12.24 -5.96
N GLU A 31 5.49 12.84 -6.29
CA GLU A 31 6.78 12.25 -5.94
C GLU A 31 7.04 12.29 -4.43
N LEU A 32 6.62 13.36 -3.73
CA LEU A 32 6.69 13.43 -2.28
C LEU A 32 5.84 12.33 -1.62
N VAL A 33 4.58 12.18 -2.04
CA VAL A 33 3.67 11.12 -1.55
C VAL A 33 4.28 9.75 -1.77
N LYS A 34 4.81 9.48 -2.96
CA LYS A 34 5.49 8.22 -3.28
C LYS A 34 6.71 7.98 -2.38
N GLN A 35 7.51 9.02 -2.10
CA GLN A 35 8.66 8.89 -1.22
C GLN A 35 8.25 8.58 0.23
N VAL A 36 7.21 9.27 0.73
CA VAL A 36 6.65 9.02 2.07
C VAL A 36 6.12 7.58 2.18
N LEU A 37 5.32 7.12 1.21
CA LEU A 37 4.82 5.75 1.15
C LEU A 37 5.95 4.72 1.09
N SER A 38 7.00 5.00 0.30
CA SER A 38 8.19 4.13 0.18
C SER A 38 8.94 4.00 1.52
N THR A 39 9.09 5.11 2.24
CA THR A 39 9.72 5.14 3.57
C THR A 39 8.89 4.37 4.58
N LEU A 40 7.58 4.63 4.67
CA LEU A 40 6.66 3.89 5.54
C LEU A 40 6.70 2.39 5.26
N ARG A 41 6.66 2.01 3.98
CA ARG A 41 6.78 0.61 3.54
C ARG A 41 8.10 -0.03 4.00
N ALA A 42 9.22 0.68 3.91
CA ALA A 42 10.53 0.15 4.29
C ALA A 42 10.64 -0.17 5.79
N ILE A 43 9.88 0.53 6.63
CA ILE A 43 9.88 0.34 8.09
C ILE A 43 8.72 -0.53 8.60
N ALA A 44 7.64 -0.68 7.83
CA ALA A 44 6.45 -1.48 8.17
C ALA A 44 6.68 -3.01 8.10
N GLY A 45 7.92 -3.48 8.20
CA GLY A 45 8.24 -4.90 8.41
C GLY A 45 8.12 -5.35 9.88
N ASN A 46 8.13 -4.40 10.82
CA ASN A 46 7.95 -4.64 12.25
C ASN A 46 6.48 -4.38 12.65
N ASP A 47 5.87 -5.30 13.38
CA ASP A 47 4.49 -5.19 13.84
C ASP A 47 4.22 -3.95 14.70
N ASP A 48 5.16 -3.54 15.56
CA ASP A 48 5.05 -2.31 16.37
C ASP A 48 4.94 -1.04 15.51
N VAL A 49 5.65 -1.04 14.37
CA VAL A 49 5.60 0.05 13.40
C VAL A 49 4.27 0.04 12.64
N LYS A 50 3.77 -1.14 12.25
CA LYS A 50 2.45 -1.26 11.59
C LYS A 50 1.35 -0.71 12.49
N ASP A 51 1.36 -1.14 13.75
CA ASP A 51 0.51 -0.66 14.83
C ASP A 51 0.56 0.87 14.98
N ALA A 52 1.76 1.44 15.01
CA ALA A 52 1.95 2.87 15.14
C ALA A 52 1.48 3.65 13.90
N ILE A 53 1.64 3.10 12.69
CA ILE A 53 1.10 3.68 11.45
C ILE A 53 -0.43 3.74 11.53
N VAL A 54 -1.07 2.63 11.90
CA VAL A 54 -2.53 2.55 12.01
C VAL A 54 -3.05 3.50 13.09
N ARG A 55 -2.43 3.53 14.28
CA ARG A 55 -2.81 4.46 15.36
C ARG A 55 -2.66 5.94 14.97
N ALA A 56 -1.74 6.26 14.07
CA ALA A 56 -1.52 7.61 13.57
C ALA A 56 -2.50 8.01 12.43
N GLY A 57 -3.47 7.17 12.07
CA GLY A 57 -4.38 7.42 10.94
C GLY A 57 -3.76 7.15 9.57
N GLY A 58 -2.69 6.35 9.53
CA GLY A 58 -1.97 6.07 8.30
C GLY A 58 -2.80 5.34 7.26
N THR A 59 -3.75 4.49 7.66
CA THR A 59 -4.63 3.75 6.76
C THR A 59 -5.52 4.67 5.92
N GLU A 60 -6.11 5.67 6.56
CA GLU A 60 -6.94 6.70 5.96
C GLU A 60 -6.10 7.55 5.00
N SER A 61 -4.92 7.98 5.42
CA SER A 61 -4.00 8.77 4.59
C SER A 61 -3.51 8.00 3.36
N ILE A 62 -3.25 6.69 3.48
CA ILE A 62 -2.86 5.83 2.35
C ILE A 62 -4.01 5.71 1.34
N VAL A 63 -5.23 5.43 1.81
CA VAL A 63 -6.42 5.30 0.94
C VAL A 63 -6.78 6.63 0.28
N ALA A 64 -6.68 7.74 1.00
CA ALA A 64 -6.86 9.08 0.44
C ALA A 64 -5.81 9.38 -0.65
N ALA A 65 -4.54 9.06 -0.40
CA ALA A 65 -3.47 9.22 -1.39
C ALA A 65 -3.74 8.37 -2.65
N MET A 66 -4.24 7.15 -2.50
CA MET A 66 -4.63 6.31 -3.64
C MET A 66 -5.79 6.93 -4.45
N THR A 67 -6.72 7.59 -3.77
CA THR A 67 -7.89 8.23 -4.41
C THR A 67 -7.47 9.46 -5.21
N GLN A 68 -6.58 10.28 -4.66
CA GLN A 68 -6.20 11.57 -5.24
C GLN A 68 -5.11 11.46 -6.31
N HIS A 69 -4.18 10.52 -6.15
CA HIS A 69 -3.00 10.41 -7.00
C HIS A 69 -3.03 9.14 -7.84
N LEU A 70 -3.84 9.16 -8.89
CA LEU A 70 -4.12 7.99 -9.73
C LEU A 70 -2.93 7.48 -10.57
N THR A 71 -1.71 8.01 -10.45
CA THR A 71 -0.55 7.65 -11.27
C THR A 71 0.64 7.11 -10.46
N SER A 72 1.55 7.96 -9.98
CA SER A 72 2.87 7.53 -9.45
C SER A 72 2.85 6.73 -8.12
N PRO A 73 2.01 7.06 -7.12
CA PRO A 73 2.14 6.45 -5.78
C PRO A 73 1.44 5.10 -5.61
N GLN A 74 0.64 4.66 -6.59
CA GLN A 74 -0.25 3.50 -6.49
C GLN A 74 0.49 2.21 -6.11
N LYS A 75 1.65 1.97 -6.73
CA LYS A 75 2.49 0.80 -6.44
C LYS A 75 2.96 0.77 -4.98
N GLN A 76 3.43 1.91 -4.48
CA GLN A 76 3.93 2.00 -3.10
C GLN A 76 2.81 1.85 -2.09
N ALA A 77 1.64 2.41 -2.38
CA ALA A 77 0.45 2.22 -1.56
C ALA A 77 0.04 0.74 -1.47
N CYS A 78 -0.03 0.03 -2.62
CA CYS A 78 -0.33 -1.41 -2.63
C CYS A 78 0.69 -2.23 -1.81
N MET A 79 1.98 -1.93 -1.95
CA MET A 79 3.04 -2.60 -1.18
C MET A 79 2.96 -2.30 0.32
N LEU A 80 2.65 -1.06 0.71
CA LEU A 80 2.50 -0.69 2.11
C LEU A 80 1.27 -1.37 2.73
N ILE A 81 0.11 -1.36 2.06
CA ILE A 81 -1.09 -2.07 2.50
C ILE A 81 -0.78 -3.55 2.73
N ARG A 82 -0.07 -4.19 1.79
CA ARG A 82 0.38 -5.57 1.94
C ARG A 82 1.22 -5.79 3.20
N ASN A 83 2.15 -4.89 3.49
CA ASN A 83 2.98 -4.99 4.69
C ASN A 83 2.14 -4.83 5.97
N LEU A 84 1.16 -3.92 5.98
CA LEU A 84 0.27 -3.72 7.13
C LEU A 84 -0.52 -4.99 7.48
N VAL A 85 -1.06 -5.69 6.48
CA VAL A 85 -1.86 -6.91 6.69
C VAL A 85 -1.03 -8.20 6.70
N ALA A 86 0.30 -8.09 6.56
CA ALA A 86 1.19 -9.24 6.65
C ALA A 86 1.26 -9.72 8.11
N HIS A 87 1.14 -11.03 8.30
CA HIS A 87 1.17 -11.74 9.60
C HIS A 87 -0.01 -11.49 10.54
N SER A 88 -0.84 -10.47 10.30
CA SER A 88 -2.06 -10.20 11.06
C SER A 88 -3.19 -9.67 10.17
N GLN A 89 -4.38 -10.23 10.32
CA GLN A 89 -5.60 -9.78 9.62
C GLN A 89 -6.36 -8.68 10.39
N ALA A 90 -5.82 -8.21 11.52
CA ALA A 90 -6.49 -7.21 12.36
C ALA A 90 -6.81 -5.91 11.61
N PHE A 91 -5.99 -5.54 10.63
CA PHE A 91 -6.17 -4.32 9.84
C PHE A 91 -6.92 -4.52 8.53
N SER A 92 -7.16 -5.77 8.11
CA SER A 92 -7.78 -6.05 6.81
C SER A 92 -9.18 -5.46 6.71
N LYS A 93 -10.05 -5.73 7.70
CA LYS A 93 -11.42 -5.19 7.70
C LYS A 93 -11.44 -3.66 7.74
N PRO A 94 -10.73 -2.97 8.66
CA PRO A 94 -10.65 -1.51 8.65
C PRO A 94 -10.20 -0.93 7.30
N ILE A 95 -9.18 -1.51 6.66
CA ILE A 95 -8.67 -1.05 5.36
C ILE A 95 -9.72 -1.26 4.25
N LEU A 96 -10.45 -2.38 4.28
CA LEU A 96 -11.52 -2.66 3.33
C LEU A 96 -12.72 -1.73 3.51
N ASP A 97 -13.08 -1.42 4.75
CA ASP A 97 -14.19 -0.51 5.08
C ASP A 97 -13.92 0.93 4.59
N LEU A 98 -12.65 1.30 4.36
CA LEU A 98 -12.24 2.55 3.70
C LEU A 98 -12.36 2.53 2.17
N GLY A 99 -12.75 1.40 1.56
CA GLY A 99 -12.90 1.25 0.11
C GLY A 99 -11.61 0.87 -0.64
N ALA A 100 -10.58 0.40 0.07
CA ALA A 100 -9.28 0.06 -0.53
C ALA A 100 -9.38 -0.98 -1.66
N GLU A 101 -10.31 -1.94 -1.58
CA GLU A 101 -10.47 -2.98 -2.60
C GLU A 101 -10.68 -2.40 -4.01
N ALA A 102 -11.62 -1.46 -4.15
CA ALA A 102 -11.93 -0.82 -5.43
C ALA A 102 -10.74 -0.03 -5.97
N LEU A 103 -10.01 0.68 -5.10
CA LEU A 103 -8.84 1.46 -5.48
C LEU A 103 -7.67 0.57 -5.91
N ILE A 104 -7.43 -0.54 -5.22
CA ILE A 104 -6.37 -1.50 -5.59
C ILE A 104 -6.73 -2.17 -6.93
N MET A 105 -8.00 -2.51 -7.16
CA MET A 105 -8.46 -3.01 -8.46
C MET A 105 -8.27 -1.98 -9.58
N GLN A 106 -8.56 -0.71 -9.31
CA GLN A 106 -8.34 0.38 -10.25
C GLN A 106 -6.86 0.55 -10.56
N ALA A 107 -6.00 0.60 -9.53
CA ALA A 107 -4.55 0.67 -9.67
C ALA A 107 -4.00 -0.48 -10.53
N ARG A 108 -4.48 -1.71 -10.29
CA ARG A 108 -4.14 -2.89 -11.09
C ARG A 108 -4.49 -2.74 -12.56
N SER A 109 -5.64 -2.13 -12.87
CA SER A 109 -6.11 -1.94 -14.25
C SER A 109 -5.41 -0.79 -14.97
N ALA A 110 -5.04 0.27 -14.25
CA ALA A 110 -4.44 1.48 -14.80
C ALA A 110 -2.92 1.37 -14.97
N HIS A 111 -2.23 0.57 -14.13
CA HIS A 111 -0.77 0.54 -14.06
C HIS A 111 -0.22 -0.88 -14.17
N ARG A 112 0.45 -1.18 -15.29
CA ARG A 112 1.04 -2.50 -15.54
C ARG A 112 2.03 -2.94 -14.46
N ASP A 113 2.79 -2.01 -13.91
CA ASP A 113 3.80 -2.28 -12.88
C ASP A 113 3.20 -2.52 -11.48
N CYS A 114 1.89 -2.30 -11.33
CA CYS A 114 1.11 -2.61 -10.13
C CYS A 114 0.48 -4.00 -10.18
N GLU A 115 0.48 -4.72 -11.30
CA GLU A 115 -0.35 -5.92 -11.47
C GLU A 115 -0.13 -6.97 -10.37
N ASP A 116 1.12 -7.39 -10.18
CA ASP A 116 1.47 -8.44 -9.21
C ASP A 116 1.27 -7.97 -7.77
N VAL A 117 1.69 -6.73 -7.46
CA VAL A 117 1.60 -6.19 -6.09
C VAL A 117 0.16 -5.90 -5.69
N ALA A 118 -0.69 -5.47 -6.62
CA ALA A 118 -2.11 -5.23 -6.37
C ALA A 118 -2.86 -6.55 -6.16
N LYS A 119 -2.58 -7.59 -6.97
CA LYS A 119 -3.11 -8.95 -6.73
C LYS A 119 -2.69 -9.49 -5.37
N ALA A 120 -1.42 -9.32 -5.00
CA ALA A 120 -0.91 -9.75 -3.70
C ALA A 120 -1.59 -9.01 -2.55
N ALA A 121 -1.75 -7.69 -2.65
CA ALA A 121 -2.44 -6.89 -1.63
C ALA A 121 -3.90 -7.32 -1.47
N LEU A 122 -4.65 -7.50 -2.57
CA LEU A 122 -6.04 -7.98 -2.54
C LEU A 122 -6.16 -9.36 -1.89
N ARG A 123 -5.27 -10.29 -2.24
CA ARG A 123 -5.24 -11.63 -1.63
C ARG A 123 -4.96 -11.55 -0.13
N ASP A 124 -3.97 -10.76 0.27
CA ASP A 124 -3.55 -10.64 1.67
C ASP A 124 -4.61 -9.90 2.52
N LEU A 125 -5.47 -9.08 1.90
CA LEU A 125 -6.68 -8.49 2.49
C LEU A 125 -7.87 -9.47 2.61
N GLY A 126 -7.79 -10.66 1.99
CA GLY A 126 -8.87 -11.63 1.95
C GLY A 126 -9.90 -11.41 0.82
N CYS A 127 -9.62 -10.53 -0.15
CA CYS A 127 -10.45 -10.35 -1.33
C CYS A 127 -10.28 -11.52 -2.31
N HIS A 128 -11.32 -11.79 -3.10
CA HIS A 128 -11.24 -12.80 -4.15
C HIS A 128 -10.35 -12.31 -5.31
N VAL A 129 -9.30 -13.06 -5.65
CA VAL A 129 -8.42 -12.76 -6.78
C VAL A 129 -8.25 -14.01 -7.63
N GLU A 130 -8.58 -13.92 -8.91
CA GLU A 130 -8.25 -14.99 -9.86
C GLU A 130 -6.74 -15.02 -10.09
N LEU A 131 -6.09 -16.04 -9.54
CA LEU A 131 -4.69 -16.33 -9.83
C LEU A 131 -4.63 -17.08 -11.16
N ARG A 132 -4.17 -16.40 -12.20
CA ARG A 132 -3.81 -17.07 -13.45
C ARG A 132 -2.45 -17.73 -13.25
N GLU A 133 -2.45 -19.02 -12.95
CA GLU A 133 -1.22 -19.81 -12.85
C GLU A 133 -0.49 -19.80 -14.20
N LEU A 134 0.64 -19.10 -14.27
CA LEU A 134 1.48 -19.05 -15.48
C LEU A 134 2.30 -20.34 -15.68
N TRP A 135 2.36 -21.18 -14.64
CA TRP A 135 3.05 -22.46 -14.68
C TRP A 135 2.32 -23.48 -13.81
N THR A 136 1.70 -24.47 -14.44
CA THR A 136 1.23 -25.68 -13.76
C THR A 136 2.39 -26.66 -13.77
N GLY A 137 3.10 -26.77 -12.65
CA GLY A 137 4.24 -27.65 -12.55
C GLY A 137 3.90 -29.12 -12.71
N GLN A 138 4.05 -29.66 -13.92
CA GLN A 138 4.16 -31.10 -14.07
C GLN A 138 5.55 -31.52 -13.57
N ARG A 139 5.59 -32.33 -12.51
CA ARG A 139 6.80 -33.03 -12.06
C ARG A 139 7.30 -33.92 -13.21
N GLY A 140 8.22 -33.42 -14.02
CA GLY A 140 8.83 -34.21 -15.09
C GLY A 140 9.33 -33.34 -16.21
N ASN A 141 10.54 -32.80 -16.04
CA ASN A 141 11.53 -32.44 -17.06
C ASN A 141 12.41 -31.30 -16.54
N LEU A 142 13.18 -31.60 -15.48
CA LEU A 142 14.50 -31.00 -15.40
C LEU A 142 15.33 -31.77 -16.43
N ALA A 143 15.68 -31.12 -17.54
CA ALA A 143 16.64 -31.67 -18.48
C ALA A 143 17.95 -31.98 -17.73
N PRO A 144 18.69 -33.05 -18.10
CA PRO A 144 19.92 -33.45 -17.43
C PRO A 144 20.99 -32.36 -17.47
#